data_AF-A0ABD1CG29-F1
#
_entry.id   AF-A0ABD1CG29-F1
#
_cell.length_a   1.000
_cell.length_b   1.000
_cell.length_c   1.000
_cell.angle_alpha   90.00
_cell.angle_beta   90.00
_cell.angle_gamma   90.00
#
_symmetry.space_group_name_H-M   'P 1'
#
loop_
_entity.id
_entity.type
_entity.pdbx_description
1 polymer ?
#
loop_
_entity_poly.entity_id
_entity_poly.type
_entity_poly.pdbx_seq_one_letter_code
_entity_poly.pdbx_strand_id
1 'polypeptide(L)'
;MMKNKIGWLDALADATQEYYYANNTGGGPSIKSRYVTALYFTFTSLTSVGFGNVAPNTDAEKIFTICVMLVGSLMYASIFGNVSAIIQRLYSGTARYHTQMLRVREFIRFHQIPNPLRQRLEEYFQHAWTYTNGIDMNSVLKGFPECLQADICLHLNRNLLTNCSAFEAASPGCLR
;
A
#
# COMPACT_ATOMS: atom_id res chain seq x y z
N MET A 1 37.66 -4.66 -44.74
CA MET A 1 37.92 -3.82 -43.54
C MET A 1 36.65 -3.86 -42.69
N MET A 2 36.60 -4.77 -41.71
CA MET A 2 35.42 -4.98 -40.86
C MET A 2 35.30 -3.82 -39.87
N LYS A 3 34.38 -2.88 -40.13
CA LYS A 3 34.02 -1.83 -39.17
C LYS A 3 33.23 -2.55 -38.07
N ASN A 4 33.87 -2.78 -36.93
CA ASN A 4 33.27 -3.48 -35.79
C ASN A 4 31.90 -2.84 -35.47
N LYS A 5 30.84 -3.63 -35.58
CA LYS A 5 29.51 -3.33 -35.04
C LYS A 5 29.62 -3.47 -33.53
N ILE A 6 29.56 -2.36 -32.80
CA ILE A 6 30.01 -2.35 -31.39
C ILE A 6 28.82 -2.20 -30.44
N GLY A 7 27.74 -1.49 -30.82
CA GLY A 7 26.65 -1.17 -29.89
C GLY A 7 25.25 -1.60 -30.35
N TRP A 8 24.26 -1.48 -29.45
CA TRP A 8 22.85 -1.78 -29.76
C TRP A 8 22.25 -0.90 -30.86
N LEU A 9 22.78 0.32 -31.06
CA LEU A 9 22.40 1.23 -32.13
C LEU A 9 22.78 0.71 -33.53
N ASP A 10 23.87 -0.05 -33.64
CA ASP A 10 24.29 -0.67 -34.90
C ASP A 10 23.36 -1.85 -35.23
N ALA A 11 22.99 -2.64 -34.23
CA ALA A 11 22.01 -3.71 -34.38
C ALA A 11 20.61 -3.18 -34.76
N LEU A 12 20.22 -2.03 -34.21
CA LEU A 12 18.98 -1.36 -34.59
C LEU A 12 19.01 -0.87 -36.04
N ALA A 13 20.13 -0.28 -36.48
CA ALA A 13 20.33 0.19 -37.85
C ALA A 13 20.23 -0.95 -38.87
N ASP A 14 20.79 -2.12 -38.55
CA ASP A 14 20.63 -3.34 -39.34
C ASP A 14 19.15 -3.79 -39.40
N ALA A 15 18.46 -3.79 -38.26
CA ALA A 15 17.08 -4.24 -38.17
C ALA A 15 16.10 -3.32 -38.94
N THR A 16 16.35 -2.02 -38.97
CA THR A 16 15.51 -1.05 -39.69
C THR A 16 15.96 -0.80 -41.13
N GLN A 17 17.06 -1.42 -41.58
CA GLN A 17 17.70 -1.16 -42.88
C GLN A 17 18.10 0.32 -43.08
N GLU A 18 18.30 1.07 -41.99
CA GLU A 18 18.68 2.48 -41.99
C GLU A 18 20.16 2.57 -41.60
N TYR A 19 21.07 2.32 -42.54
CA TYR A 19 22.51 2.25 -42.29
C TYR A 19 23.16 3.64 -42.13
N TYR A 20 24.25 3.71 -41.37
CA TYR A 20 25.09 4.90 -41.27
C TYR A 20 25.95 5.07 -42.54
N TYR A 21 26.01 6.28 -43.12
CA TYR A 21 26.84 6.53 -44.29
C TYR A 21 28.34 6.42 -43.94
N ALA A 22 29.16 5.92 -44.87
CA ALA A 22 30.58 5.66 -44.66
C ALA A 22 31.41 6.89 -44.24
N ASN A 23 30.95 8.10 -44.60
CA ASN A 23 31.60 9.38 -44.29
C ASN A 23 31.23 9.95 -42.90
N ASN A 24 30.50 9.21 -42.05
CA ASN A 24 30.07 9.63 -40.70
C ASN A 24 29.20 10.92 -40.67
N THR A 25 28.76 11.44 -41.81
CA THR A 25 28.07 12.74 -41.92
C THR A 25 26.54 12.65 -41.91
N GLY A 26 25.97 11.45 -41.81
CA GLY A 26 24.51 11.25 -41.73
C GLY A 26 24.12 9.78 -41.85
N GLY A 27 22.83 9.48 -41.64
CA GLY A 27 22.28 8.13 -41.69
C GLY A 27 22.08 7.50 -40.30
N GLY A 28 21.63 6.24 -40.29
CA GLY A 28 21.20 5.55 -39.07
C GLY A 28 19.70 5.71 -38.80
N PRO A 29 19.17 4.97 -37.80
CA PRO A 29 17.75 4.94 -37.50
C PRO A 29 17.19 6.34 -37.20
N SER A 30 15.94 6.63 -37.59
CA SER A 30 15.31 7.93 -37.26
C SER A 30 15.34 8.24 -35.75
N ILE A 31 15.36 9.52 -35.37
CA ILE A 31 15.41 9.93 -33.94
C ILE A 31 14.25 9.35 -33.13
N LYS A 32 13.07 9.24 -33.75
CA LYS A 32 11.88 8.61 -33.17
C LYS A 32 12.13 7.13 -32.91
N SER A 33 12.68 6.41 -33.88
CA SER A 33 13.02 4.99 -33.73
C SER A 33 14.02 4.76 -32.59
N ARG A 34 15.10 5.55 -32.53
CA ARG A 34 16.11 5.46 -31.46
C ARG A 34 15.49 5.69 -30.08
N TYR A 35 14.65 6.72 -29.93
CA TYR A 35 14.01 7.05 -28.66
C TYR A 35 13.00 5.98 -28.21
N VAL A 36 12.15 5.50 -29.12
CA VAL A 36 11.17 4.45 -28.81
C VAL A 36 11.87 3.15 -28.43
N THR A 37 12.94 2.77 -29.15
CA THR A 37 13.72 1.57 -28.82
C THR A 37 14.46 1.71 -27.49
N ALA A 38 15.03 2.88 -27.17
CA ALA A 38 15.67 3.13 -25.88
C ALA A 38 14.67 3.12 -24.71
N LEU A 39 13.49 3.71 -24.90
CA LEU A 39 12.40 3.61 -23.92
C LEU A 39 11.97 2.16 -23.74
N TYR A 40 11.76 1.42 -24.83
CA TYR A 40 11.40 0.00 -24.77
C TYR A 40 12.45 -0.81 -23.99
N PHE A 41 13.74 -0.61 -24.24
CA PHE A 41 14.82 -1.24 -23.47
C PHE A 41 14.75 -0.88 -21.98
N THR A 42 14.51 0.39 -21.66
CA THR A 42 14.41 0.87 -20.28
C THR A 42 13.21 0.25 -19.56
N PHE A 43 12.03 0.25 -20.19
CA PHE A 43 10.81 -0.33 -19.61
C PHE A 43 10.92 -1.84 -19.45
N THR A 44 11.47 -2.56 -20.43
CA THR A 44 11.64 -4.02 -20.35
C THR A 44 12.67 -4.44 -19.31
N SER A 45 13.72 -3.63 -19.11
CA SER A 45 14.70 -3.82 -18.03
C SER A 45 14.09 -3.50 -16.66
N LEU A 46 13.33 -2.41 -16.56
CA LEU A 46 12.69 -1.98 -15.32
C LEU A 46 11.59 -2.95 -14.85
N THR A 47 10.81 -3.48 -15.79
CA THR A 47 9.75 -4.47 -15.51
C THR A 47 10.27 -5.89 -15.33
N SER A 48 11.60 -6.09 -15.40
CA SER A 48 12.26 -7.40 -15.33
C SER A 48 11.78 -8.41 -16.37
N VAL A 49 11.18 -7.96 -17.48
CA VAL A 49 10.70 -8.84 -18.57
C VAL A 49 11.88 -9.27 -19.45
N GLY A 50 12.75 -8.33 -19.82
CA GLY A 50 14.04 -8.63 -20.45
C GLY A 50 13.98 -9.49 -21.71
N PHE A 51 13.19 -9.11 -22.73
CA PHE A 51 13.02 -9.88 -23.97
C PHE A 51 14.32 -10.13 -24.77
N GLY A 52 15.38 -9.34 -24.53
CA GLY A 52 16.71 -9.55 -25.12
C GLY A 52 16.86 -9.14 -26.60
N ASN A 53 15.82 -8.62 -27.23
CA ASN A 53 15.84 -8.08 -28.59
C ASN A 53 16.63 -6.76 -28.70
N VAL A 54 16.76 -6.00 -27.60
CA VAL A 54 17.71 -4.90 -27.46
C VAL A 54 18.58 -5.24 -26.26
N ALA A 55 19.87 -5.44 -26.48
CA ALA A 55 20.79 -5.90 -25.44
C ALA A 55 22.09 -5.09 -25.47
N PRO A 56 22.72 -4.87 -24.31
CA PRO A 56 24.04 -4.26 -24.24
C PRO A 56 25.09 -5.20 -24.84
N ASN A 57 25.81 -4.71 -25.86
CA ASN A 57 26.82 -5.49 -26.57
C ASN A 57 28.23 -5.16 -26.07
N THR A 58 28.49 -3.90 -25.68
CA THR A 58 29.77 -3.49 -25.10
C THR A 58 29.81 -3.64 -23.58
N ASP A 59 31.02 -3.74 -23.03
CA ASP A 59 31.20 -3.79 -21.57
C ASP A 59 30.73 -2.51 -20.88
N ALA A 60 30.89 -1.34 -21.53
CA ALA A 60 30.36 -0.08 -21.03
C ALA A 60 28.81 -0.06 -21.01
N GLU A 61 28.17 -0.56 -22.07
CA GLU A 61 26.70 -0.70 -22.12
C GLU A 61 26.22 -1.68 -21.04
N LYS A 62 26.92 -2.79 -20.82
CA LYS A 62 26.57 -3.78 -19.78
C LYS A 62 26.65 -3.18 -18.38
N ILE A 63 27.71 -2.45 -18.06
CA ILE A 63 27.86 -1.77 -16.76
C ILE A 63 26.72 -0.76 -16.56
N PHE A 64 26.39 0.03 -17.58
CA PHE A 64 25.26 0.95 -17.52
C PHE A 64 23.93 0.22 -17.29
N THR A 65 23.68 -0.87 -18.02
CA THR A 65 22.48 -1.69 -17.85
C THR A 65 22.38 -2.27 -16.43
N ILE A 66 23.47 -2.77 -15.85
CA ILE A 66 23.49 -3.28 -14.47
C ILE A 66 23.08 -2.16 -13.49
N CYS A 67 23.66 -0.96 -13.62
CA CYS A 67 23.29 0.18 -12.78
C CYS A 67 21.80 0.55 -12.91
N VAL A 68 21.28 0.60 -14.15
CA VAL A 68 19.86 0.89 -14.41
C VAL A 68 18.95 -0.20 -13.83
N MET A 69 19.31 -1.47 -13.97
CA MET A 69 18.55 -2.59 -13.39
C MET A 69 18.51 -2.54 -11.87
N LEU A 70 19.64 -2.21 -11.21
CA LEU A 70 19.68 -2.04 -9.75
C LEU A 70 18.77 -0.90 -9.29
N VAL A 71 18.88 0.28 -9.89
CA VAL A 71 18.02 1.42 -9.57
C VAL A 71 16.55 1.09 -9.84
N GLY A 72 16.28 0.45 -10.97
CA GLY A 72 14.94 0.02 -11.36
C GLY A 72 14.33 -0.97 -10.38
N SER A 73 15.11 -1.95 -9.91
CA SER A 73 14.66 -2.94 -8.93
C SER A 73 14.30 -2.30 -7.58
N LEU A 74 15.10 -1.34 -7.10
CA LEU A 74 14.82 -0.59 -5.87
C LEU A 74 13.58 0.27 -6.01
N MET A 75 13.41 0.94 -7.16
CA MET A 75 12.21 1.72 -7.44
C MET A 75 10.97 0.82 -7.47
N TYR A 76 11.04 -0.32 -8.16
CA TYR A 76 9.96 -1.29 -8.24
C TYR A 76 9.58 -1.83 -6.85
N ALA A 77 10.56 -2.24 -6.05
CA ALA A 77 10.34 -2.71 -4.68
C ALA A 77 9.67 -1.64 -3.81
N SER A 78 10.09 -0.37 -3.92
CA SER A 78 9.49 0.75 -3.19
C SER A 78 8.04 1.01 -3.62
N ILE A 79 7.76 1.01 -4.92
CA ILE A 79 6.39 1.19 -5.44
C ILE A 79 5.48 0.08 -4.92
N PHE A 80 5.89 -1.19 -5.06
CA PHE A 80 5.11 -2.33 -4.58
C PHE A 80 4.96 -2.33 -3.05
N GLY A 81 5.99 -1.94 -2.31
CA GLY A 81 5.92 -1.77 -0.85
C GLY A 81 4.89 -0.72 -0.44
N ASN A 82 4.87 0.43 -1.10
CA ASN A 82 3.89 1.49 -0.84
C ASN A 82 2.48 1.06 -1.22
N VAL A 83 2.29 0.41 -2.37
CA VAL A 83 0.98 -0.13 -2.79
C VAL A 83 0.50 -1.17 -1.78
N SER A 84 1.36 -2.09 -1.35
CA SER A 84 1.03 -3.08 -0.32
C SER A 84 0.62 -2.42 1.00
N ALA A 85 1.36 -1.39 1.45
CA ALA A 85 1.01 -0.64 2.65
C ALA A 85 -0.33 0.10 2.53
N ILE A 86 -0.65 0.67 1.36
CA ILE A 86 -1.95 1.30 1.09
C ILE A 86 -3.07 0.27 1.16
N ILE A 87 -2.88 -0.89 0.52
CA ILE A 87 -3.84 -2.00 0.55
C ILE A 87 -4.06 -2.45 2.00
N GLN A 88 -2.99 -2.70 2.76
CA GLN A 88 -3.09 -3.08 4.17
C GLN A 88 -3.84 -2.04 5.01
N ARG A 89 -3.61 -0.74 4.78
CA ARG A 89 -4.34 0.35 5.45
C ARG A 89 -5.81 0.38 5.05
N LEU A 90 -6.13 0.22 3.76
CA LEU A 90 -7.51 0.17 3.26
C LEU A 90 -8.30 -0.97 3.91
N TYR A 91 -7.68 -2.14 4.03
CA TYR A 91 -8.32 -3.31 4.65
C TYR A 91 -8.12 -3.40 6.16
N SER A 92 -7.41 -2.45 6.80
CA SER A 92 -7.09 -2.51 8.24
C SER A 92 -8.33 -2.53 9.13
N GLY A 93 -9.37 -1.75 8.78
CA GLY A 93 -10.63 -1.71 9.53
C GLY A 93 -11.38 -3.05 9.48
N THR A 94 -11.52 -3.63 8.29
CA THR A 94 -12.18 -4.92 8.07
C THR A 94 -11.37 -6.08 8.64
N ALA A 95 -10.03 -6.05 8.51
CA ALA A 95 -9.14 -7.04 9.11
C ALA A 95 -9.29 -7.06 10.63
N ARG A 96 -9.35 -5.88 11.27
CA ARG A 96 -9.56 -5.77 12.72
C ARG A 96 -10.89 -6.40 13.16
N TYR A 97 -11.97 -6.14 12.42
CA TYR A 97 -13.28 -6.78 12.67
C TYR A 97 -13.18 -8.30 12.61
N HIS A 98 -12.62 -8.82 11.52
CA HIS A 98 -12.49 -10.27 11.33
C HIS A 98 -11.61 -10.93 12.39
N THR A 99 -10.48 -10.32 12.77
CA THR A 99 -9.61 -10.85 13.82
C THR A 99 -10.32 -10.94 15.16
N GLN A 100 -11.09 -9.92 15.55
CA GLN A 100 -11.83 -9.94 16.81
C GLN A 100 -13.01 -10.92 16.77
N MET A 101 -13.75 -10.98 15.66
CA MET A 101 -14.82 -11.97 15.47
C MET A 101 -14.30 -13.41 15.52
N LEU A 102 -13.10 -13.66 14.96
CA LEU A 102 -12.45 -14.98 15.04
C LEU A 102 -12.16 -15.37 16.50
N ARG A 103 -11.66 -14.44 17.33
CA ARG A 103 -11.45 -14.69 18.76
C ARG A 103 -12.75 -15.02 19.49
N VAL A 104 -13.84 -14.30 19.19
CA VAL A 104 -15.17 -14.60 19.74
C VAL A 104 -15.61 -16.00 19.35
N ARG A 105 -15.44 -16.38 18.08
CA ARG A 105 -15.78 -17.73 17.59
C ARG A 105 -14.93 -18.82 18.23
N GLU A 106 -13.64 -18.58 18.42
CA GLU A 106 -12.75 -19.50 19.13
C GLU A 106 -13.18 -19.69 20.58
N PHE A 107 -13.54 -18.61 21.28
CA PHE A 107 -14.07 -18.68 22.65
C PHE A 107 -15.35 -19.52 22.72
N ILE A 108 -16.30 -19.27 21.81
CA ILE A 108 -17.55 -20.02 21.69
C ILE A 108 -17.28 -21.52 21.45
N ARG A 109 -16.33 -21.83 20.57
CA ARG A 109 -15.95 -23.22 20.25
C ARG A 109 -15.25 -23.90 21.43
N PHE A 110 -14.35 -23.20 22.10
CA PHE A 110 -13.57 -23.73 23.22
C PHE A 110 -14.47 -24.06 24.41
N HIS A 111 -15.45 -23.20 24.72
CA HIS A 111 -16.40 -23.42 25.82
C HIS A 111 -17.66 -24.20 25.41
N GLN A 112 -17.74 -24.70 24.17
CA GLN A 112 -18.88 -25.48 23.66
C GLN A 112 -20.22 -24.78 23.88
N ILE A 113 -20.26 -23.47 23.59
CA ILE A 113 -21.46 -22.64 23.81
C ILE A 113 -22.60 -23.10 22.89
N PRO A 114 -23.82 -23.34 23.42
CA PRO A 114 -24.95 -23.79 22.62
C PRO A 114 -25.37 -22.76 21.55
N ASN A 115 -25.82 -23.25 20.39
CA ASN A 115 -26.18 -22.45 19.21
C ASN A 115 -27.04 -21.19 19.46
N PRO A 116 -28.11 -21.23 20.28
CA PRO A 116 -28.91 -20.02 20.54
C PRO A 116 -28.12 -18.92 21.27
N LEU A 117 -27.22 -19.30 22.18
CA LEU A 117 -26.37 -18.33 22.89
C LEU A 117 -25.23 -17.83 21.99
N ARG A 118 -24.70 -18.69 21.11
CA ARG A 118 -23.73 -18.30 20.07
C ARG A 118 -24.28 -17.20 19.17
N GLN A 119 -25.48 -17.37 18.61
CA GLN A 119 -26.09 -16.38 17.72
C GLN A 119 -26.22 -15.02 18.42
N ARG A 120 -26.72 -15.01 19.66
CA ARG A 120 -26.82 -13.78 20.46
C ARG A 120 -25.46 -13.10 20.68
N LEU A 121 -24.41 -13.88 20.94
CA LEU A 121 -23.06 -13.36 21.11
C LEU A 121 -22.51 -12.71 19.83
N GLU A 122 -22.68 -13.38 18.68
CA GLU A 122 -22.23 -12.86 17.39
C GLU A 122 -23.01 -11.60 16.98
N GLU A 123 -24.34 -11.59 17.16
CA GLU A 123 -25.21 -10.44 16.87
C GLU A 123 -24.87 -9.25 17.77
N TYR A 124 -24.69 -9.47 19.07
CA TYR A 124 -24.28 -8.42 20.00
C TYR A 124 -22.93 -7.83 19.61
N PHE A 125 -21.95 -8.68 19.29
CA PHE A 125 -20.63 -8.22 18.85
C PHE A 125 -20.72 -7.40 17.56
N GLN A 126 -21.51 -7.84 16.58
CA GLN A 126 -21.69 -7.11 15.32
C GLN A 126 -22.37 -5.74 15.56
N HIS A 127 -23.39 -5.68 16.42
CA HIS A 127 -24.04 -4.43 16.79
C HIS A 127 -23.07 -3.49 17.52
N ALA A 128 -22.36 -4.00 18.53
CA ALA A 128 -21.38 -3.23 19.28
C ALA A 128 -20.26 -2.69 18.36
N TRP A 129 -19.79 -3.50 17.41
CA TRP A 129 -18.78 -3.08 16.44
C TRP A 129 -19.29 -2.00 15.49
N THR A 130 -20.53 -2.11 15.00
CA THR A 130 -21.13 -1.11 14.12
C THR A 130 -21.33 0.22 14.84
N TYR A 131 -21.69 0.17 16.13
CA TYR A 131 -21.88 1.37 16.95
C TYR A 131 -20.56 2.05 17.34
N THR A 132 -19.55 1.27 17.73
CA THR A 132 -18.26 1.78 18.26
C THR A 132 -17.15 1.86 17.21
N ASN A 133 -17.35 1.34 16.00
CA ASN A 133 -16.29 1.07 15.01
C ASN A 133 -15.11 0.25 15.57
N GLY A 134 -15.37 -0.55 16.61
CA GLY A 134 -14.34 -1.30 17.32
C GLY A 134 -13.41 -0.43 18.18
N ILE A 135 -13.78 0.81 18.47
CA ILE A 135 -13.02 1.69 19.37
C ILE A 135 -13.35 1.32 20.82
N ASP A 136 -12.34 0.91 21.57
CA ASP A 136 -12.48 0.70 23.02
C ASP A 136 -12.36 2.05 23.73
N MET A 137 -13.50 2.61 24.12
CA MET A 137 -13.59 3.93 24.78
C MET A 137 -12.73 4.00 26.04
N ASN A 138 -12.63 2.93 26.83
CA ASN A 138 -11.81 2.93 28.04
C ASN A 138 -10.32 3.03 27.72
N SER A 139 -9.87 2.37 26.65
CA SER A 139 -8.49 2.47 26.18
C SER A 139 -8.14 3.88 25.68
N VAL A 140 -9.09 4.54 25.00
CA VAL A 140 -8.92 5.90 24.49
C VAL A 140 -8.87 6.91 25.64
N LEU A 141 -9.80 6.80 26.60
CA LEU A 141 -9.87 7.71 27.75
C LEU A 141 -8.60 7.64 28.61
N LYS A 142 -8.03 6.46 28.83
CA LYS A 142 -6.77 6.29 29.56
C LYS A 142 -5.56 6.99 28.92
N GLY A 143 -5.63 7.36 27.64
CA GLY A 143 -4.60 8.14 26.97
C GLY A 143 -4.58 9.62 27.35
N PHE A 144 -5.62 10.11 28.03
CA PHE A 144 -5.76 11.52 28.42
C PHE A 144 -5.59 11.70 29.95
N PRO A 145 -5.19 12.89 30.43
CA PRO A 145 -5.22 13.24 31.85
C PRO A 145 -6.63 13.14 32.45
N GLU A 146 -6.73 12.82 33.74
CA GLU A 146 -8.01 12.61 34.45
C GLU A 146 -9.00 13.77 34.29
N CYS A 147 -8.51 15.01 34.29
CA CYS A 147 -9.37 16.19 34.07
C CYS A 147 -10.07 16.19 32.71
N LEU A 148 -9.37 15.77 31.65
CA LEU A 148 -9.94 15.66 30.31
C LEU A 148 -10.84 14.43 30.17
N GLN A 149 -10.53 13.34 30.88
CA GLN A 149 -11.42 12.17 30.92
C GLN A 149 -12.79 12.52 31.51
N ALA A 150 -12.80 13.26 32.63
CA ALA A 150 -14.01 13.75 33.27
C ALA A 150 -14.85 14.63 32.31
N ASP A 151 -14.19 15.56 31.60
CA ASP A 151 -14.85 16.43 30.62
C ASP A 151 -15.46 15.67 29.44
N ILE A 152 -14.73 14.70 28.90
CA ILE A 152 -15.21 13.85 27.80
C ILE A 152 -16.38 12.98 28.29
N CYS A 153 -16.28 12.41 29.50
CA CYS A 153 -17.34 11.58 30.08
C CYS A 153 -18.63 12.39 30.30
N LEU A 154 -18.51 13.61 30.82
CA LEU A 154 -19.62 14.54 31.03
C LEU A 154 -20.26 14.93 29.69
N HIS A 155 -19.45 15.17 28.65
CA HIS A 155 -19.96 15.46 27.30
C HIS A 155 -20.70 14.27 26.67
N LEU A 156 -20.13 13.06 26.73
CA LEU A 156 -20.72 11.84 26.18
C LEU A 156 -22.07 11.51 26.85
N ASN A 157 -22.16 11.73 28.16
CA ASN A 157 -23.36 11.43 28.94
C ASN A 157 -24.29 12.63 29.13
N ARG A 158 -24.00 13.79 28.51
CA ARG A 158 -24.74 15.04 28.73
C ARG A 158 -26.25 14.88 28.58
N ASN A 159 -26.70 14.16 27.55
CA ASN A 159 -28.13 13.94 27.30
C ASN A 159 -28.81 13.10 28.40
N LEU A 160 -28.09 12.14 28.99
CA LEU A 160 -28.60 11.34 30.11
C LEU A 160 -28.66 12.19 31.40
N LEU A 161 -27.62 13.00 31.62
CA LEU A 161 -27.52 13.88 32.79
C LEU A 161 -28.56 15.01 32.76
N THR A 162 -28.89 15.56 31.59
CA THR A 162 -29.89 16.63 31.47
C THR A 162 -31.34 16.13 31.48
N ASN A 163 -31.59 14.90 31.01
CA ASN A 163 -32.95 14.37 30.90
C ASN A 163 -33.42 13.61 32.15
N CYS A 164 -32.55 13.44 33.14
CA CYS A 164 -32.86 12.71 34.36
C CYS A 164 -32.97 13.68 35.54
N SER A 165 -34.19 13.81 36.09
CA SER A 165 -34.50 14.70 37.21
C SER A 165 -33.69 14.43 38.48
N ALA A 166 -33.08 13.25 38.61
CA ALA A 166 -32.19 12.90 39.72
C ALA A 166 -30.86 13.70 39.71
N PHE A 167 -30.41 14.17 38.54
CA PHE A 167 -29.13 14.88 38.39
C PHE A 167 -29.29 16.40 38.21
N GLU A 168 -30.52 16.91 38.23
CA GLU A 168 -30.83 18.33 37.99
C GLU A 168 -30.28 19.26 39.09
N ALA A 169 -30.13 18.75 40.32
CA ALA A 169 -29.57 19.47 41.46
C ALA A 169 -28.08 19.21 41.70
N ALA A 170 -27.40 18.41 40.86
CA ALA A 170 -26.01 18.05 41.06
C ALA A 170 -25.07 19.21 40.68
N SER A 171 -24.05 19.46 41.51
CA SER A 171 -23.06 20.49 41.22
C SER A 171 -22.15 20.09 40.04
N PRO A 172 -21.59 21.06 39.28
CA PRO A 172 -20.71 20.75 38.15
C PRO A 172 -19.47 19.93 38.52
N GLY A 173 -19.01 20.04 39.78
CA GLY A 173 -17.91 19.23 40.32
C GLY A 173 -18.32 17.83 40.78
N CYS A 174 -19.61 17.57 40.96
CA CYS A 174 -20.16 16.23 41.25
C CYS A 174 -20.47 15.44 39.96
N LEU A 175 -20.59 16.14 38.82
CA LEU A 175 -20.86 15.56 37.51
C LEU A 175 -19.58 15.22 36.72
N ARG A 176 -18.43 15.78 37.15
CA ARG A 176 -17.08 15.49 36.64
C ARG A 176 -16.48 14.33 37.41
#